data_AF-A0A076EUX8-F1
#
_entry.id   AF-A0A076EUX8-F1
#
_cell.length_a   1.000
_cell.length_b   1.000
_cell.length_c   1.000
_cell.angle_alpha   90.00
_cell.angle_beta   90.00
_cell.angle_gamma   90.00
#
_symmetry.space_group_name_H-M   'P 1'
#
loop_
_entity.id
_entity.type
_entity.pdbx_description
1 polymer ?
#
loop_
_entity_poly.entity_id
_entity_poly.type
_entity_poly.pdbx_seq_one_letter_code
_entity_poly.pdbx_strand_id
1 'polypeptide(L)'
;MSSQTKGILIQAVLGAVLISILMIPFQGLTPFAPYSAMLILPVMLFFTLQAPPKALLGMFLSFACGVGWAGLFMLVKAALPGVPFELMMGVGVALVIFLILSVHPILLGRTPFGVVPAVLLGLIESLLVMLLTPMLAPGEPGPNLLWLLVIFGYGCLMTLILVVVQDRLISAALVTPRRSAPAEDAPSSQVPSTQSAGNPDVTAVQFD
;
A
#
# COMPACT_ATOMS: atom_id res chain seq x y z
N MET A 1 -18.28 -18.40 -15.03
CA MET A 1 -17.32 -17.43 -14.43
C MET A 1 -15.92 -17.77 -14.91
N SER A 2 -15.16 -16.79 -15.41
CA SER A 2 -13.77 -17.01 -15.86
C SER A 2 -12.85 -17.32 -14.66
N SER A 3 -11.74 -18.03 -14.91
CA SER A 3 -10.72 -18.32 -13.89
C SER A 3 -10.19 -17.03 -13.22
N GLN A 4 -10.11 -15.95 -14.00
CA GLN A 4 -9.70 -14.62 -13.55
C GLN A 4 -10.71 -14.01 -12.55
N THR A 5 -12.02 -14.12 -12.83
CA THR A 5 -13.06 -13.61 -11.92
C THR A 5 -13.03 -14.34 -10.57
N LYS A 6 -12.77 -15.65 -10.57
CA LYS A 6 -12.61 -16.43 -9.33
C LYS A 6 -11.38 -15.98 -8.54
N GLY A 7 -10.26 -15.74 -9.21
CA GLY A 7 -9.03 -15.23 -8.58
C GLY A 7 -9.24 -13.89 -7.89
N ILE A 8 -9.87 -12.92 -8.58
CA ILE A 8 -10.19 -11.59 -8.02
C ILE A 8 -11.11 -11.71 -6.80
N LEU A 9 -12.14 -12.56 -6.88
CA LEU A 9 -13.09 -12.75 -5.78
C LEU A 9 -12.41 -13.34 -4.54
N ILE A 10 -11.54 -14.34 -4.73
CA ILE A 10 -10.77 -14.95 -3.63
C ILE A 10 -9.84 -13.93 -2.98
N GLN A 11 -9.14 -13.12 -3.78
CA GLN A 11 -8.26 -12.07 -3.27
C GLN A 11 -9.03 -10.99 -2.50
N ALA A 12 -10.21 -10.60 -2.98
CA ALA A 12 -11.06 -9.62 -2.31
C ALA A 12 -11.60 -10.14 -0.97
N VAL A 13 -12.12 -11.38 -0.93
CA VAL A 13 -12.63 -12.02 0.29
C VAL A 13 -11.49 -12.17 1.31
N LEU A 14 -10.33 -12.64 0.87
CA LEU A 14 -9.16 -12.79 1.72
C LEU A 14 -8.69 -11.44 2.27
N GLY A 15 -8.61 -10.41 1.43
CA GLY A 15 -8.26 -9.05 1.84
C GLY A 15 -9.22 -8.51 2.91
N ALA A 16 -10.52 -8.67 2.70
CA ALA A 16 -11.55 -8.25 3.65
C ALA A 16 -11.41 -8.98 5.00
N VAL A 17 -11.29 -10.32 4.97
CA VAL A 17 -11.13 -11.14 6.19
C VAL A 17 -9.85 -10.75 6.95
N LEU A 18 -8.73 -10.59 6.24
CA LEU A 18 -7.46 -10.28 6.86
C LEU A 18 -7.44 -8.86 7.45
N ILE A 19 -8.03 -7.87 6.75
CA ILE A 19 -8.25 -6.53 7.31
C ILE A 19 -9.08 -6.62 8.60
N SER A 20 -10.21 -7.32 8.58
CA SER A 20 -11.06 -7.47 9.76
C SER A 20 -10.33 -8.08 10.94
N ILE A 21 -9.56 -9.16 10.72
CA ILE A 21 -8.77 -9.80 11.78
C ILE A 21 -7.71 -8.85 12.34
N LEU A 22 -7.02 -8.09 11.50
CA LEU A 22 -6.00 -7.14 11.95
C LEU A 22 -6.59 -5.90 12.64
N MET A 23 -7.85 -5.55 12.41
CA MET A 23 -8.49 -4.44 13.13
C MET A 23 -8.85 -4.80 14.58
N ILE A 24 -9.17 -6.06 14.86
CA ILE A 24 -9.54 -6.54 16.21
C ILE A 24 -8.52 -6.17 17.29
N PRO A 25 -7.20 -6.47 17.15
CA PRO A 25 -6.22 -6.12 18.18
C PRO A 25 -6.08 -4.60 18.33
N PHE A 26 -6.22 -3.81 17.27
CA PHE A 26 -6.21 -2.35 17.40
C PHE A 26 -7.39 -1.85 18.24
N GLN A 27 -8.60 -2.36 17.98
CA GLN A 27 -9.80 -1.99 18.72
C GLN A 27 -9.79 -2.49 20.17
N GLY A 28 -9.18 -3.65 20.43
CA GLY A 28 -9.09 -4.23 21.77
C GLY A 28 -7.96 -3.68 22.63
N LEU A 29 -6.89 -3.14 22.03
CA LEU A 29 -5.71 -2.66 22.74
C LEU A 29 -5.61 -1.13 22.78
N THR A 30 -6.47 -0.40 22.06
CA THR A 30 -6.46 1.06 22.04
C THR A 30 -7.84 1.63 22.37
N PRO A 31 -7.92 2.76 23.07
CA PRO A 31 -9.19 3.43 23.32
C PRO A 31 -9.73 4.17 22.08
N PHE A 32 -9.06 4.04 20.93
CA PHE A 32 -9.37 4.71 19.67
C PHE A 32 -10.14 3.81 18.69
N ALA A 33 -10.87 2.81 19.18
CA ALA A 33 -11.70 1.93 18.35
C ALA A 33 -12.64 2.69 17.37
N PRO A 34 -13.26 3.84 17.73
CA PRO A 34 -14.06 4.63 16.79
C PRO A 34 -13.26 5.17 15.59
N TYR A 35 -11.94 5.35 15.75
CA TYR A 35 -11.03 5.85 14.73
C TYR A 35 -10.40 4.73 13.90
N SER A 36 -10.81 3.47 14.11
CA SER A 36 -10.27 2.33 13.37
C SER A 36 -10.47 2.43 11.85
N ALA A 37 -11.46 3.20 11.38
CA ALA A 37 -11.63 3.49 9.96
C ALA A 37 -10.42 4.23 9.35
N MET A 38 -9.71 5.05 10.13
CA MET A 38 -8.50 5.74 9.67
C MET A 38 -7.35 4.77 9.34
N LEU A 39 -7.35 3.56 9.92
CA LEU A 39 -6.37 2.51 9.61
C LEU A 39 -6.48 2.00 8.17
N ILE A 40 -7.65 2.14 7.55
CA ILE A 40 -7.91 1.67 6.19
C ILE A 40 -7.33 2.65 5.16
N LEU A 41 -7.14 3.92 5.53
CA LEU A 41 -6.64 4.97 4.63
C LEU A 41 -5.24 4.66 4.05
N PRO A 42 -4.22 4.24 4.83
CA PRO A 42 -2.94 3.80 4.26
C PRO A 42 -3.09 2.55 3.37
N VAL A 43 -4.00 1.62 3.68
CA VAL A 43 -4.27 0.44 2.84
C VAL A 43 -4.79 0.89 1.48
N MET A 44 -5.80 1.76 1.47
CA MET A 44 -6.37 2.34 0.25
C MET A 44 -5.33 3.15 -0.52
N LEU A 45 -4.53 3.96 0.17
CA LEU A 45 -3.51 4.79 -0.46
C LEU A 45 -2.43 3.94 -1.14
N PHE A 46 -2.00 2.86 -0.50
CA PHE A 46 -1.02 1.94 -1.07
C PHE A 46 -1.52 1.27 -2.36
N PHE A 47 -2.76 0.76 -2.35
CA PHE A 47 -3.34 0.08 -3.51
C PHE A 47 -3.69 1.06 -4.65
N THR A 48 -4.16 2.27 -4.33
CA THR A 48 -4.46 3.30 -5.34
C THR A 48 -3.20 3.82 -6.03
N LEU A 49 -2.09 3.96 -5.30
CA LEU A 49 -0.80 4.36 -5.87
C LEU A 49 -0.06 3.21 -6.55
N GLN A 50 -0.56 1.97 -6.46
CA GLN A 50 0.12 0.76 -6.96
C GLN A 50 1.58 0.69 -6.52
N ALA A 51 1.86 1.14 -5.29
CA ALA A 51 3.21 1.36 -4.83
C ALA A 51 3.91 0.02 -4.53
N PRO A 52 5.22 -0.12 -4.76
CA PRO A 52 5.94 -1.31 -4.34
C PRO A 52 5.97 -1.36 -2.80
N PRO A 53 6.07 -2.55 -2.16
CA PRO A 53 6.07 -2.68 -0.69
C PRO A 53 7.15 -1.84 0.00
N LYS A 54 8.30 -1.65 -0.68
CA LYS A 54 9.41 -0.81 -0.21
C LYS A 54 9.03 0.67 -0.06
N ALA A 55 8.00 1.12 -0.76
CA ALA A 55 7.50 2.50 -0.70
C ALA A 55 6.63 2.76 0.54
N LEU A 56 6.21 1.73 1.31
CA LEU A 56 5.43 1.92 2.54
C LEU A 56 6.14 2.82 3.56
N LEU A 57 7.46 2.65 3.70
CA LEU A 57 8.25 3.51 4.59
C LEU A 57 8.26 4.96 4.10
N GLY A 58 8.37 5.17 2.79
CA GLY A 58 8.25 6.50 2.20
C GLY A 58 6.86 7.10 2.39
N MET A 59 5.81 6.30 2.28
CA MET A 59 4.44 6.72 2.52
C MET A 59 4.22 7.13 3.98
N PHE A 60 4.75 6.37 4.93
CA PHE A 60 4.74 6.71 6.36
C PHE A 60 5.51 7.99 6.66
N LEU A 61 6.73 8.13 6.13
CA LEU A 61 7.54 9.34 6.29
C LEU A 61 6.89 10.58 5.66
N SER A 62 6.27 10.40 4.50
CA SER A 62 5.51 11.45 3.81
C SER A 62 4.28 11.88 4.64
N PHE A 63 3.54 10.91 5.19
CA PHE A 63 2.45 11.20 6.13
C PHE A 63 2.94 11.96 7.36
N ALA A 64 4.04 11.52 7.97
CA ALA A 64 4.63 12.21 9.12
C ALA A 64 5.06 13.64 8.79
N CYS A 65 5.56 13.88 7.57
CA CYS A 65 5.82 15.23 7.08
C CYS A 65 4.53 16.06 7.00
N GLY A 66 3.43 15.48 6.50
CA GLY A 66 2.10 16.10 6.48
C GLY A 66 1.59 16.51 7.86
N VAL A 67 1.76 15.63 8.85
CA VAL A 67 1.47 15.93 10.26
C VAL A 67 2.36 17.08 10.78
N GLY A 68 3.62 17.11 10.36
CA GLY A 68 4.55 18.22 10.64
C GLY A 68 4.08 19.57 10.09
N TRP A 69 3.58 19.60 8.85
CA TRP A 69 2.99 20.81 8.25
C TRP A 69 1.75 21.28 9.00
N ALA A 70 0.91 20.36 9.45
CA ALA A 70 -0.22 20.70 10.29
C ALA A 70 0.25 21.29 11.63
N GLY A 71 1.28 20.72 12.26
CA GLY A 71 1.89 21.28 13.46
C GLY A 71 2.42 22.70 13.26
N LEU A 72 3.11 22.96 12.14
CA LEU A 72 3.56 24.31 11.77
C LEU A 72 2.38 25.26 11.58
N PHE A 73 1.31 24.82 10.91
CA PHE A 73 0.10 25.61 10.76
C PHE A 73 -0.54 25.97 12.11
N MET A 74 -0.60 25.04 13.07
CA MET A 74 -1.09 25.34 14.42
C MET A 74 -0.22 26.38 15.12
N LEU A 75 1.10 26.31 14.94
CA LEU A 75 2.04 27.25 15.55
C LEU A 75 1.86 28.65 14.97
N VAL A 76 1.67 28.76 13.65
CA VAL A 76 1.35 30.02 12.97
C VAL A 76 -0.01 30.57 13.43
N LYS A 77 -1.03 29.72 13.56
CA LYS A 77 -2.33 30.11 14.11
C LYS A 77 -2.21 30.66 15.53
N ALA A 78 -1.42 30.01 16.39
CA ALA A 78 -1.21 30.45 17.77
C ALA A 78 -0.47 31.80 17.84
N ALA A 79 0.42 32.08 16.88
CA ALA A 79 1.13 33.35 16.78
C ALA A 79 0.27 34.52 16.24
N LEU A 80 -0.90 34.23 15.64
CA LEU A 80 -1.79 35.21 15.00
C LEU A 80 -3.20 35.19 15.62
N PRO A 81 -3.37 35.52 16.91
CA PRO A 81 -4.66 35.40 17.62
C PRO A 81 -5.74 36.36 17.11
N GLY A 82 -5.39 37.40 16.34
CA GLY A 82 -6.33 38.39 15.80
C GLY A 82 -6.91 38.05 14.42
N VAL A 83 -6.50 36.94 13.80
CA VAL A 83 -6.97 36.56 12.46
C VAL A 83 -8.27 35.75 12.55
N PRO A 84 -9.32 36.10 11.77
CA PRO A 84 -10.57 35.33 11.73
C PRO A 84 -10.32 33.86 11.39
N PHE A 85 -11.07 32.96 12.05
CA PHE A 85 -10.91 31.52 11.90
C PHE A 85 -11.13 31.06 10.45
N GLU A 86 -12.10 31.66 9.77
CA GLU A 86 -12.49 31.40 8.39
C GLU A 86 -11.36 31.75 7.42
N LEU A 87 -10.65 32.84 7.69
CA LEU A 87 -9.53 33.30 6.88
C LEU A 87 -8.31 32.41 7.12
N MET A 88 -8.08 31.99 8.36
CA MET A 88 -7.02 31.04 8.72
C MET A 88 -7.28 29.64 8.10
N MET A 89 -8.52 29.14 8.16
CA MET A 89 -8.89 27.83 7.62
C MET A 89 -9.03 27.83 6.09
N GLY A 90 -9.44 28.94 5.48
CA GLY A 90 -9.52 29.06 4.03
C GLY A 90 -8.16 29.37 3.42
N VAL A 91 -7.68 30.59 3.63
CA VAL A 91 -6.45 31.10 2.99
C VAL A 91 -5.22 30.43 3.60
N GLY A 92 -5.16 30.28 4.93
CA GLY A 92 -4.01 29.69 5.59
C GLY A 92 -3.78 28.23 5.18
N VAL A 93 -4.83 27.40 5.16
CA VAL A 93 -4.72 26.01 4.70
C VAL A 93 -4.40 25.95 3.20
N ALA A 94 -5.01 26.81 2.38
CA ALA A 94 -4.69 26.88 0.95
C ALA A 94 -3.21 27.22 0.69
N LEU A 95 -2.64 28.14 1.47
CA LEU A 95 -1.22 28.48 1.41
C LEU A 95 -0.33 27.30 1.82
N VAL A 96 -0.68 26.58 2.88
CA VAL A 96 0.07 25.39 3.31
C VAL A 96 0.00 24.29 2.25
N ILE A 97 -1.17 24.04 1.67
CA ILE A 97 -1.33 23.08 0.56
C ILE A 97 -0.50 23.50 -0.64
N PHE A 98 -0.57 24.78 -1.05
CA PHE A 98 0.24 25.31 -2.14
C PHE A 98 1.73 25.13 -1.87
N LEU A 99 2.17 25.37 -0.64
CA LEU A 99 3.55 25.22 -0.23
C LEU A 99 3.98 23.75 -0.26
N ILE A 100 3.13 22.81 0.20
CA ILE A 100 3.38 21.37 0.09
C ILE A 100 3.50 20.96 -1.38
N LEU A 101 2.53 21.35 -2.21
CA LEU A 101 2.50 21.05 -3.64
C LEU A 101 3.63 21.71 -4.43
N SER A 102 4.20 22.80 -3.94
CA SER A 102 5.35 23.44 -4.59
C SER A 102 6.69 22.87 -4.08
N VAL A 103 6.85 22.74 -2.77
CA VAL A 103 8.11 22.32 -2.14
C VAL A 103 8.38 20.82 -2.31
N HIS A 104 7.36 19.96 -2.19
CA HIS A 104 7.60 18.50 -2.24
C HIS A 104 8.02 18.00 -3.62
N PRO A 105 7.38 18.42 -4.73
CA PRO A 105 7.83 17.98 -6.05
C PRO A 105 9.19 18.55 -6.42
N ILE A 106 9.48 19.80 -6.04
CA ILE A 106 10.70 20.51 -6.42
C ILE A 106 11.91 20.08 -5.57
N LEU A 107 11.72 19.91 -4.26
CA LEU A 107 12.81 19.65 -3.30
C LEU A 107 12.95 18.16 -2.94
N LEU A 108 11.85 17.41 -2.91
CA LEU A 108 11.78 16.05 -2.36
C LEU A 108 11.37 14.99 -3.39
N GLY A 109 11.18 15.34 -4.67
CA GLY A 109 10.71 14.44 -5.73
C GLY A 109 11.59 13.21 -5.99
N ARG A 110 12.82 13.18 -5.45
CA ARG A 110 13.75 12.02 -5.51
C ARG A 110 13.95 11.32 -4.15
N THR A 111 13.22 11.73 -3.13
CA THR A 111 13.37 11.24 -1.74
C THR A 111 12.14 10.44 -1.30
N PRO A 112 12.23 9.62 -0.24
CA PRO A 112 11.07 8.90 0.29
C PRO A 112 9.94 9.80 0.81
N PHE A 113 10.17 11.11 0.98
CA PHE A 113 9.15 12.09 1.37
C PHE A 113 8.32 12.61 0.19
N GLY A 114 8.59 12.15 -1.03
CA GLY A 114 7.95 12.64 -2.26
C GLY A 114 6.54 12.10 -2.52
N VAL A 115 5.96 11.29 -1.62
CA VAL A 115 4.60 10.75 -1.81
C VAL A 115 3.57 11.82 -1.44
N VAL A 116 3.40 12.81 -2.32
CA VAL A 116 2.52 13.97 -2.12
C VAL A 116 1.12 13.60 -1.60
N PRO A 117 0.44 12.56 -2.13
CA PRO A 117 -0.87 12.15 -1.60
C PRO A 117 -0.83 11.76 -0.11
N ALA A 118 0.25 11.14 0.36
CA ALA A 118 0.42 10.80 1.77
C ALA A 118 0.68 12.04 2.65
N VAL A 119 1.44 13.02 2.13
CA VAL A 119 1.67 14.30 2.82
C VAL A 119 0.35 15.06 2.99
N LEU A 120 -0.44 15.17 1.92
CA LEU A 120 -1.75 15.83 1.97
C LEU A 120 -2.70 15.10 2.91
N LEU A 121 -2.70 13.77 2.90
CA LEU A 121 -3.51 12.97 3.82
C LEU A 121 -3.13 13.25 5.29
N GLY A 122 -1.84 13.31 5.61
CA GLY A 122 -1.37 13.66 6.95
C GLY A 122 -1.76 15.08 7.39
N LEU A 123 -1.73 16.05 6.48
CA LEU A 123 -2.22 17.41 6.75
C LEU A 123 -3.74 17.38 7.02
N ILE A 124 -4.51 16.76 6.13
CA ILE A 124 -5.98 16.75 6.20
C ILE A 124 -6.45 16.03 7.47
N GLU A 125 -5.90 14.86 7.80
CA GLU A 125 -6.27 14.15 9.02
C GLU A 125 -5.91 14.95 10.27
N SER A 126 -4.77 15.63 10.29
CA SER A 126 -4.38 16.49 11.41
C SER A 126 -5.33 17.68 11.58
N LEU A 127 -5.77 18.30 10.48
CA LEU A 127 -6.78 19.36 10.50
C LEU A 127 -8.15 18.82 10.93
N LEU A 128 -8.53 17.64 10.45
CA LEU A 128 -9.77 16.98 10.85
C LEU A 128 -9.79 16.72 12.36
N VAL A 129 -8.71 16.16 12.90
CA VAL A 129 -8.56 15.94 14.34
C VAL A 129 -8.63 17.26 15.11
N MET A 130 -7.98 18.32 14.64
CA MET A 130 -8.08 19.65 15.27
C MET A 130 -9.52 20.19 15.32
N LEU A 131 -10.31 19.96 14.26
CA LEU A 131 -11.70 20.40 14.18
C LEU A 131 -12.64 19.52 15.02
N LEU A 132 -12.33 18.22 15.12
CA LEU A 132 -13.14 17.26 15.85
C LEU A 132 -12.87 17.30 17.35
N THR A 133 -11.63 17.46 17.80
CA THR A 133 -11.25 17.42 19.23
C THR A 133 -12.12 18.32 20.14
N PRO A 134 -12.48 19.55 19.77
CA PRO A 134 -13.37 20.40 20.57
C PRO A 134 -14.83 19.92 20.63
N MET A 135 -15.23 19.02 19.74
CA MET A 135 -16.59 18.45 19.64
C MET A 135 -16.73 17.13 20.39
N LEU A 136 -15.63 16.53 20.87
CA LEU A 136 -15.69 15.33 21.69
C LEU A 136 -16.26 15.63 23.08
N ALA A 137 -16.93 14.64 23.67
CA ALA A 137 -17.42 14.76 25.03
C ALA A 137 -16.25 14.87 26.04
N PRO A 138 -16.41 15.63 27.14
CA PRO A 138 -15.36 15.75 28.15
C PRO A 138 -14.96 14.37 28.70
N GLY A 139 -13.69 14.00 28.52
CA GLY A 139 -13.15 12.71 28.97
C GLY A 139 -13.06 11.62 27.90
N GLU A 140 -13.54 11.88 26.68
CA GLU A 140 -13.25 10.98 25.56
C GLU A 140 -11.78 11.14 25.09
N PRO A 141 -11.08 10.03 24.80
CA PRO A 141 -9.74 10.10 24.26
C PRO A 141 -9.79 10.66 22.84
N GLY A 142 -9.49 11.95 22.72
CA GLY A 142 -9.30 12.62 21.44
C GLY A 142 -7.98 12.20 20.79
N PRO A 143 -7.96 11.87 19.48
CA PRO A 143 -6.72 11.60 18.78
C PRO A 143 -5.83 12.84 18.83
N ASN A 144 -4.55 12.65 19.09
CA ASN A 144 -3.52 13.69 18.99
C ASN A 144 -2.68 13.48 17.74
N LEU A 145 -1.88 14.50 17.36
CA LEU A 145 -0.94 14.39 16.23
C LEU A 145 -0.02 13.17 16.34
N LEU A 146 0.41 12.80 17.55
CA LEU A 146 1.22 11.60 17.77
C LEU A 146 0.42 10.30 17.54
N TRP A 147 -0.85 10.28 17.95
CA TRP A 147 -1.72 9.12 17.76
C TRP A 147 -2.06 8.92 16.28
N LEU A 148 -2.19 9.99 15.49
CA LEU A 148 -2.30 9.92 14.04
C LEU A 148 -1.12 9.15 13.42
N LEU A 149 0.11 9.39 13.87
CA LEU A 149 1.27 8.63 13.41
C LEU A 149 1.19 7.16 13.80
N VAL A 150 0.73 6.85 15.01
CA VAL A 150 0.56 5.46 15.47
C VAL A 150 -0.51 4.74 14.66
N ILE A 151 -1.66 5.38 14.43
CA ILE A 151 -2.78 4.87 13.62
C ILE A 151 -2.30 4.62 12.18
N PHE A 152 -1.68 5.60 11.55
CA PHE A 152 -1.20 5.47 10.18
C PHE A 152 -0.08 4.42 10.05
N GLY A 153 0.83 4.38 11.03
CA GLY A 153 1.88 3.36 11.11
C GLY A 153 1.32 1.94 11.26
N TYR A 154 0.29 1.77 12.08
CA TYR A 154 -0.41 0.49 12.20
C TYR A 154 -1.10 0.10 10.89
N GLY A 155 -1.77 1.05 10.21
CA GLY A 155 -2.35 0.79 8.90
C GLY A 155 -1.31 0.45 7.82
N CYS A 156 -0.11 1.05 7.87
CA CYS A 156 1.01 0.64 7.02
C CYS A 156 1.47 -0.79 7.32
N LEU A 157 1.51 -1.19 8.61
CA LEU A 157 1.82 -2.56 9.01
C LEU A 157 0.74 -3.55 8.53
N MET A 158 -0.54 -3.19 8.65
CA MET A 158 -1.63 -3.99 8.09
C MET A 158 -1.48 -4.19 6.58
N THR A 159 -1.12 -3.11 5.87
CA THR A 159 -0.87 -3.15 4.43
C THR A 159 0.28 -4.09 4.07
N LEU A 160 1.38 -4.02 4.83
CA LEU A 160 2.52 -4.93 4.66
C LEU A 160 2.10 -6.39 4.82
N ILE A 161 1.37 -6.71 5.87
CA ILE A 161 0.90 -8.08 6.15
C ILE A 161 -0.05 -8.55 5.05
N LEU A 162 -0.97 -7.70 4.58
CA LEU A 162 -1.87 -8.02 3.47
C LEU A 162 -1.10 -8.39 2.21
N VAL A 163 -0.11 -7.58 1.83
CA VAL A 163 0.69 -7.82 0.62
C VAL A 163 1.49 -9.11 0.75
N VAL A 164 2.15 -9.34 1.89
CA VAL A 164 2.96 -10.55 2.11
C VAL A 164 2.08 -11.80 2.07
N VAL A 165 0.92 -11.79 2.74
CA VAL A 165 0.02 -12.94 2.79
C VAL A 165 -0.57 -13.22 1.40
N GLN A 166 -0.99 -12.19 0.67
CA GLN A 166 -1.49 -12.36 -0.70
C GLN A 166 -0.42 -12.92 -1.64
N ASP A 167 0.81 -12.39 -1.59
CA ASP A 167 1.91 -12.83 -2.44
C ASP A 167 2.30 -14.30 -2.17
N ARG A 168 2.31 -14.71 -0.90
CA ARG A 168 2.56 -16.10 -0.49
C ARG A 168 1.46 -17.06 -0.95
N LEU A 169 0.20 -16.64 -0.88
CA LEU A 169 -0.93 -17.47 -1.29
C LEU A 169 -1.04 -17.60 -2.81
N ILE A 170 -0.78 -16.52 -3.55
CA ILE A 170 -0.70 -16.55 -5.01
C ILE A 170 0.46 -17.47 -5.45
N SER A 171 1.61 -17.34 -4.80
CA SER A 171 2.76 -18.22 -5.06
C SER A 171 2.43 -19.68 -4.76
N ALA A 172 1.76 -19.97 -3.64
CA ALA A 172 1.35 -21.34 -3.30
C ALA A 172 0.32 -21.92 -4.27
N ALA A 173 -0.64 -21.11 -4.73
CA ALA A 173 -1.68 -21.51 -5.68
C ALA A 173 -1.16 -21.70 -7.12
N LEU A 174 -0.14 -20.92 -7.54
CA LEU A 174 0.52 -21.07 -8.84
C LEU A 174 1.55 -22.20 -8.88
N VAL A 175 2.07 -22.65 -7.73
CA VAL A 175 2.93 -23.83 -7.62
C VAL A 175 2.13 -25.13 -7.68
N THR A 176 0.84 -25.11 -7.36
CA THR A 176 -0.01 -26.31 -7.29
C THR A 176 -0.46 -26.95 -8.62
N PRO A 177 -0.37 -26.34 -9.83
CA PRO A 177 -0.73 -27.06 -11.06
C PRO A 177 0.39 -27.94 -11.64
N ARG A 178 1.66 -27.84 -11.19
CA ARG A 178 2.78 -28.56 -11.85
C ARG A 178 3.09 -29.94 -11.25
N ARG A 179 2.50 -30.29 -10.10
CA ARG A 179 2.81 -31.55 -9.39
C ARG A 179 1.76 -32.65 -9.53
N SER A 180 0.73 -32.42 -10.33
CA SER A 180 -0.32 -33.40 -10.66
C SER A 180 -0.35 -33.74 -12.15
N ALA A 181 0.81 -33.82 -12.80
CA ALA A 181 1.00 -34.75 -13.90
C ALA A 181 1.59 -36.02 -13.29
N PRO A 182 0.88 -37.17 -13.28
CA PRO A 182 1.43 -38.42 -12.77
C PRO A 182 2.66 -38.81 -13.59
N ALA A 183 3.75 -39.12 -12.90
CA ALA A 183 4.81 -39.92 -13.46
C ALA A 183 4.29 -41.36 -13.56
N GLU A 184 4.16 -41.88 -14.77
CA GLU A 184 4.04 -43.32 -15.02
C GLU A 184 5.29 -43.74 -15.79
N ASP A 185 6.19 -44.38 -15.04
CA ASP A 185 7.22 -45.36 -15.37
C ASP A 185 8.26 -45.12 -16.50
N ALA A 186 9.52 -45.18 -16.07
CA ALA A 186 10.71 -45.54 -16.84
C ALA A 186 11.30 -46.83 -16.20
N PRO A 187 12.34 -47.54 -16.71
CA PRO A 187 12.91 -47.70 -18.08
C PRO A 187 13.34 -49.18 -18.44
N SER A 188 13.86 -49.37 -19.67
CA SER A 188 14.88 -50.38 -20.12
C SER A 188 14.43 -51.74 -20.70
N SER A 189 14.77 -52.04 -21.97
CA SER A 189 15.70 -53.14 -22.36
C SER A 189 15.83 -53.32 -23.89
N GLN A 190 17.09 -53.30 -24.37
CA GLN A 190 17.70 -54.09 -25.47
C GLN A 190 17.31 -53.90 -26.98
N VAL A 191 18.34 -53.47 -27.72
CA VAL A 191 18.64 -53.55 -29.20
C VAL A 191 19.16 -54.99 -29.54
N PRO A 192 19.41 -55.53 -30.78
CA PRO A 192 19.34 -55.03 -32.20
C PRO A 192 18.73 -55.99 -33.27
N SER A 193 18.52 -55.53 -34.52
CA SER A 193 18.91 -56.20 -35.81
C SER A 193 18.44 -55.39 -37.04
N THR A 194 19.34 -54.70 -37.76
CA THR A 194 20.08 -55.04 -39.00
C THR A 194 19.44 -54.57 -40.32
N GLN A 195 20.26 -53.81 -41.06
CA GLN A 195 20.38 -53.71 -42.53
C GLN A 195 19.29 -52.98 -43.35
N SER A 196 19.67 -51.82 -43.90
CA SER A 196 19.94 -51.75 -45.35
C SER A 196 20.91 -50.61 -45.66
N ALA A 197 21.90 -50.93 -46.47
CA ALA A 197 23.04 -50.11 -46.86
C ALA A 197 22.75 -49.27 -48.12
N GLY A 198 23.40 -48.12 -48.26
CA GLY A 198 23.50 -47.43 -49.55
C GLY A 198 23.61 -45.90 -49.45
N ASN A 199 24.83 -45.39 -49.29
CA ASN A 199 25.28 -44.07 -49.77
C ASN A 199 26.37 -44.37 -50.84
N PRO A 200 26.76 -43.48 -51.76
CA PRO A 200 26.35 -42.10 -52.04
C PRO A 200 25.93 -41.85 -53.50
N ASP A 201 25.33 -40.70 -53.83
CA ASP A 201 25.91 -39.79 -54.84
C ASP A 201 25.08 -38.53 -55.14
N VAL A 202 25.81 -37.47 -55.51
CA VAL A 202 25.45 -36.39 -56.45
C VAL A 202 24.81 -35.08 -55.93
N THR A 203 25.75 -34.14 -55.74
CA THR A 203 25.77 -32.72 -56.13
C THR A 203 25.04 -31.65 -55.33
N ALA A 204 25.87 -30.86 -54.66
CA ALA A 204 25.69 -29.43 -54.47
C ALA A 204 25.48 -28.69 -55.80
N VAL A 205 24.51 -27.78 -55.84
CA VAL A 205 24.50 -26.65 -56.77
C VAL A 205 24.05 -25.41 -55.99
N GLN A 206 24.97 -24.47 -55.89
CA GLN A 206 24.81 -23.08 -55.47
C GLN A 206 24.60 -22.21 -56.73
N PHE A 207 24.22 -20.94 -56.53
CA PHE A 207 23.96 -19.82 -57.49
C PHE A 207 22.47 -19.63 -57.83
N ASP A 208 21.86 -18.46 -57.62
CA ASP A 208 22.36 -17.09 -57.39
C ASP A 208 21.86 -16.44 -56.07
#